data_AF-A0A368VNI0-F1
#
_entry.id   AF-A0A368VNI0-F1
#
_cell.length_a   1.000
_cell.length_b   1.000
_cell.length_c   1.000
_cell.angle_alpha   90.00
_cell.angle_beta   90.00
_cell.angle_gamma   90.00
#
_symmetry.space_group_name_H-M   'P 1'
#
loop_
_entity.id
_entity.type
_entity.pdbx_description
1 polymer ?
#
loop_
_entity_poly.entity_id
_entity_poly.type
_entity_poly.pdbx_seq_one_letter_code
_entity_poly.pdbx_strand_id
1 'polypeptide(L)'
;MNQDPYVNSKEVGRVRRLYVSQRVRRFGIGRMLMDSVIAEASKNYKMLVLKTDNPVADTFYRSIGFSVNFNSENESHFLLLPNAH
;
A
#
# COMPACT_ATOMS: atom_id res chain seq x y z
N MET A 1 0.11 -10.50 1.09
CA MET A 1 0.39 -9.45 2.09
C MET A 1 1.02 -10.13 3.29
N ASN A 2 2.07 -9.57 3.87
CA ASN A 2 2.67 -10.13 5.08
C ASN A 2 2.66 -9.04 6.18
N GLN A 3 2.73 -9.44 7.44
CA GLN A 3 3.02 -8.53 8.54
C GLN A 3 4.31 -7.74 8.23
N ASP A 4 4.33 -6.46 8.60
CA ASP A 4 5.54 -5.66 8.43
C ASP A 4 6.66 -6.18 9.35
N PRO A 5 7.84 -6.54 8.82
CA PRO A 5 8.91 -7.13 9.63
C PRO A 5 9.73 -6.08 10.41
N TYR A 6 9.51 -4.79 10.18
CA TYR A 6 10.25 -3.68 10.80
C TYR A 6 9.48 -3.01 11.93
N VAL A 7 8.16 -3.24 12.00
CA VAL A 7 7.32 -2.78 13.09
C VAL A 7 6.85 -3.98 13.88
N ASN A 8 7.16 -4.03 15.18
CA ASN A 8 6.73 -5.12 16.08
C ASN A 8 5.24 -4.97 16.48
N SER A 9 4.40 -4.48 15.57
CA SER A 9 2.96 -4.36 15.73
C SER A 9 2.29 -5.20 14.67
N LYS A 10 1.49 -6.18 15.12
CA LYS A 10 0.66 -7.03 14.25
C LYS A 10 -0.38 -6.24 13.44
N GLU A 11 -0.52 -4.95 13.72
CA GLU A 11 -1.51 -4.04 13.16
C GLU A 11 -1.03 -3.36 11.86
N VAL A 12 0.22 -3.58 11.42
CA VAL A 12 0.76 -3.02 10.17
C VAL A 12 0.96 -4.10 9.12
N GLY A 13 0.24 -3.98 8.00
CA GLY A 13 0.37 -4.85 6.84
C GLY A 13 1.30 -4.23 5.80
N ARG A 14 2.22 -5.03 5.23
CA ARG A 14 3.10 -4.55 4.16
C ARG A 14 2.65 -5.03 2.78
N VAL A 15 2.37 -4.07 1.91
CA VAL A 15 2.10 -4.34 0.49
C VAL A 15 3.43 -4.59 -0.21
N ARG A 16 3.54 -5.75 -0.87
CA ARG A 16 4.72 -6.13 -1.65
C ARG A 16 4.27 -6.58 -3.05
N ARG A 17 5.06 -6.20 -4.07
CA ARG A 17 4.99 -6.74 -5.45
C ARG A 17 3.65 -6.55 -6.19
N LEU A 18 3.11 -5.32 -6.23
CA LEU A 18 2.01 -4.99 -7.14
C LEU A 18 2.57 -4.53 -8.49
N TYR A 19 2.38 -5.34 -9.54
CA TYR A 19 2.84 -5.02 -10.88
C TYR A 19 1.70 -5.07 -11.89
N VAL A 20 1.50 -3.97 -12.60
CA VAL A 20 0.62 -3.90 -13.77
C VAL A 20 1.49 -3.68 -15.00
N SER A 21 1.37 -4.59 -15.97
CA SER A 21 2.07 -4.51 -17.25
C SER A 21 1.82 -3.15 -17.91
N GLN A 22 2.88 -2.55 -18.47
CA GLN A 22 2.80 -1.21 -19.08
C GLN A 22 1.70 -1.11 -20.14
N ARG A 23 1.50 -2.18 -20.93
CA ARG A 23 0.49 -2.23 -22.01
C ARG A 23 -0.96 -2.08 -21.52
N VAL A 24 -1.23 -2.33 -20.24
CA VAL A 24 -2.58 -2.30 -19.66
C VAL A 24 -2.68 -1.32 -18.47
N ARG A 25 -1.75 -0.37 -18.35
CA ARG A 25 -1.86 0.71 -17.37
C ARG A 25 -2.95 1.69 -17.79
N ARG A 26 -3.50 2.42 -16.81
CA ARG A 26 -4.58 3.41 -16.96
C ARG A 26 -5.97 2.84 -17.32
N PHE A 27 -6.12 1.52 -17.30
CA PHE A 27 -7.42 0.83 -17.41
C PHE A 27 -8.05 0.49 -16.04
N GLY A 28 -7.63 1.14 -14.96
CA GLY A 28 -8.19 0.90 -13.61
C GLY A 28 -7.73 -0.37 -12.90
N ILE A 29 -7.06 -1.31 -13.58
CA ILE A 29 -6.62 -2.61 -13.02
C ILE A 29 -5.84 -2.45 -11.70
N GLY A 30 -4.87 -1.53 -11.67
CA GLY A 30 -4.07 -1.30 -10.47
C GLY A 30 -4.92 -0.87 -9.28
N ARG A 31 -5.92 0.00 -9.51
CA ARG A 31 -6.85 0.45 -8.48
C ARG A 31 -7.72 -0.72 -7.99
N MET A 32 -8.31 -1.50 -8.90
CA MET A 32 -9.14 -2.66 -8.52
C MET A 32 -8.37 -3.69 -7.68
N LEU A 33 -7.11 -3.98 -8.05
CA LEU A 33 -6.24 -4.85 -7.28
C LEU A 33 -5.96 -4.26 -5.89
N MET A 34 -5.66 -2.97 -5.81
CA MET A 34 -5.35 -2.32 -4.55
C MET A 34 -6.57 -2.19 -3.63
N ASP A 35 -7.75 -1.90 -4.18
CA ASP A 35 -9.01 -1.85 -3.43
C ASP A 35 -9.33 -3.21 -2.80
N SER A 36 -9.08 -4.30 -3.54
CA SER A 36 -9.24 -5.67 -3.02
C SER A 36 -8.25 -5.96 -1.89
N VAL A 37 -7.00 -5.49 -2.01
CA VAL A 37 -5.98 -5.60 -0.95
C VAL A 37 -6.38 -4.80 0.29
N ILE A 38 -6.88 -3.56 0.11
CA ILE A 38 -7.32 -2.68 1.19
C ILE A 38 -8.51 -3.30 1.94
N ALA A 39 -9.48 -3.85 1.19
CA ALA A 39 -10.66 -4.50 1.77
C ALA A 39 -10.28 -5.71 2.64
N GLU A 40 -9.37 -6.56 2.16
CA GLU A 40 -8.89 -7.71 2.93
C GLU A 40 -8.04 -7.27 4.13
N ALA A 41 -7.18 -6.28 3.93
CA ALA A 41 -6.29 -5.79 4.97
C ALA A 41 -7.02 -5.14 6.14
N SER A 42 -8.10 -4.40 5.85
CA SER A 42 -8.89 -3.70 6.86
C SER A 42 -9.49 -4.64 7.91
N LYS A 43 -9.54 -5.94 7.64
CA LYS A 43 -10.00 -6.95 8.61
C LYS A 43 -9.00 -7.24 9.73
N ASN A 44 -7.70 -6.97 9.51
CA ASN A 44 -6.63 -7.41 10.40
C ASN A 44 -5.56 -6.34 10.69
N TYR A 45 -5.55 -5.23 9.95
CA TYR A 45 -4.50 -4.22 10.02
C TYR A 45 -5.09 -2.81 10.17
N LYS A 46 -4.47 -1.97 11.01
CA LYS A 46 -4.74 -0.53 11.17
C LYS A 46 -4.12 0.31 10.07
N MET A 47 -3.03 -0.17 9.48
CA MET A 47 -2.25 0.58 8.52
C MET A 47 -1.64 -0.34 7.46
N LEU A 48 -1.55 0.17 6.22
CA LEU A 48 -0.71 -0.39 5.18
C LEU A 48 0.51 0.47 4.94
N VAL A 49 1.64 -0.18 4.71
CA VAL A 49 2.89 0.47 4.29
C VAL A 49 3.45 -0.18 3.04
N LEU A 50 4.19 0.62 2.26
CA LEU A 50 4.91 0.16 1.07
C LEU A 50 6.17 0.99 0.83
N LYS A 51 7.07 0.43 0.03
CA LYS A 51 8.29 1.10 -0.43
C LYS A 51 8.32 1.16 -1.95
N THR A 52 8.50 2.35 -2.49
CA THR A 52 8.78 2.59 -3.90
C THR A 52 9.64 3.83 -4.07
N ASP A 53 10.53 3.77 -5.05
CA ASP A 53 11.34 4.87 -5.57
C ASP A 53 10.88 5.28 -7.00
N ASN A 54 9.82 4.65 -7.51
CA ASN A 54 9.31 4.89 -8.85
C ASN A 54 8.29 6.04 -8.85
N PRO A 55 8.53 7.16 -9.56
CA PRO A 55 7.62 8.32 -9.56
C PRO A 55 6.21 8.02 -10.09
N VAL A 56 6.09 7.04 -11.00
CA VAL A 56 4.78 6.59 -11.51
C VAL A 56 4.02 5.83 -10.43
N ALA A 57 4.73 5.03 -9.63
CA ALA A 57 4.14 4.32 -8.51
C ALA A 57 3.76 5.28 -7.37
N ASP A 58 4.61 6.28 -7.06
CA ASP A 58 4.28 7.38 -6.12
C ASP A 58 2.94 8.03 -6.49
N THR A 59 2.84 8.51 -7.73
CA THR A 59 1.62 9.16 -8.23
C THR A 59 0.40 8.22 -8.11
N PHE A 60 0.59 6.95 -8.47
CA PHE A 60 -0.47 5.95 -8.39
C PHE A 60 -0.94 5.72 -6.95
N TYR A 61 -0.03 5.47 -6.00
CA TYR A 61 -0.40 5.18 -4.61
C TYR A 61 -1.03 6.40 -3.94
N ARG A 62 -0.51 7.60 -4.19
CA ARG A 62 -1.11 8.85 -3.70
C ARG A 62 -2.52 9.05 -4.24
N SER A 63 -2.78 8.69 -5.51
CA SER A 63 -4.13 8.75 -6.08
C SER A 63 -5.13 7.77 -5.44
N ILE A 64 -4.65 6.76 -4.71
CA ILE A 64 -5.48 5.77 -3.99
C ILE A 64 -5.63 6.16 -2.50
N GLY A 65 -4.97 7.22 -2.05
CA GLY A 65 -5.07 7.74 -0.69
C GLY A 65 -3.85 7.46 0.19
N PHE A 66 -2.78 6.85 -0.35
CA PHE A 66 -1.54 6.74 0.40
C PHE A 66 -0.91 8.12 0.60
N SER A 67 -0.40 8.35 1.80
CA SER A 67 0.44 9.50 2.13
C SER A 67 1.91 9.11 2.05
N VAL A 68 2.78 10.07 1.71
CA VAL A 68 4.24 9.86 1.68
C VAL A 68 4.78 9.90 3.11
N ASN A 69 5.66 8.97 3.44
CA ASN A 69 6.46 8.98 4.67
C ASN A 69 7.90 9.36 4.32
N PHE A 70 8.32 10.57 4.72
CA PHE A 70 9.69 11.06 4.49
C PHE A 70 10.66 10.67 5.60
N ASN A 71 10.15 10.16 6.73
CA ASN A 71 10.93 9.93 7.95
C ASN A 71 11.28 8.44 8.14
N SER A 72 11.17 7.63 7.10
CA SER A 72 11.49 6.20 7.16
C SER A 72 12.35 5.74 6.00
N GLU A 73 13.37 4.96 6.33
CA GLU A 73 14.19 4.26 5.34
C GLU A 73 13.51 2.97 4.85
N ASN A 74 12.51 2.46 5.59
CA ASN A 74 11.89 1.16 5.36
C ASN A 74 10.58 1.25 4.58
N GLU A 75 9.89 2.39 4.61
CA GLU A 75 8.67 2.62 3.85
C GLU A 75 8.64 4.05 3.33
N SER A 76 8.17 4.19 2.09
CA SER A 76 8.00 5.49 1.44
C SER A 76 6.59 6.04 1.61
N HIS A 77 5.62 5.17 1.89
CA HIS A 77 4.20 5.50 1.84
C HIS A 77 3.42 4.69 2.87
N PHE A 78 2.33 5.28 3.37
CA PHE A 78 1.40 4.63 4.28
C PHE A 78 -0.06 4.99 3.97
N LEU A 79 -0.98 4.13 4.38
CA LEU A 79 -2.42 4.34 4.33
C LEU A 79 -3.04 3.87 5.65
N LEU A 80 -3.81 4.74 6.31
CA LEU A 80 -4.62 4.37 7.46
C LEU A 80 -5.88 3.66 6.98
N LEU A 81 -6.21 2.53 7.61
CA LEU A 81 -7.35 1.70 7.25
C LEU A 81 -8.54 2.04 8.16
N PRO A 82 -9.76 2.22 7.60
CA PRO A 82 -10.86 2.82 8.34
C PRO A 82 -11.49 1.96 9.44
N ASN A 83 -11.14 0.68 9.62
CA ASN A 83 -11.86 -0.21 10.56
C ASN A 83 -11.00 -1.34 11.16
N ALA A 84 -9.90 -1.00 11.81
CA ALA A 84 -9.13 -2.01 12.52
C ALA A 84 -9.56 -2.10 13.98
N HIS A 85 -10.49 -3.02 14.22
CA HIS A 85 -10.92 -3.47 15.55
C HIS A 85 -9.83 -4.30 16.23
#